data_AF-A0A3D6BNS0-F1
#
_entry.id   AF-A0A3D6BNS0-F1
#
_cell.length_a   1.000
_cell.length_b   1.000
_cell.length_c   1.000
_cell.angle_alpha   90.00
_cell.angle_beta   90.00
_cell.angle_gamma   90.00
#
_symmetry.space_group_name_H-M   'P 1'
#
loop_
_entity.id
_entity.type
_entity.pdbx_description
1 polymer ?
#
loop_
_entity_poly.entity_id
_entity_poly.type
_entity_poly.pdbx_seq_one_letter_code
_entity_poly.pdbx_strand_id
1 'polypeptide(L)' 'EHGTVELARRDTLTKEVIALDTLTSTVEGLMIEIQNSLYKKALEFRDSHITLVDSFDDFKTVLETKGGFISAHWDGT' A
#
# COMPACT_ATOMS: atom_id res chain seq x y z
N GLU A 1 -11.71 4.37 37.08
CA GLU A 1 -11.47 4.11 35.64
C GLU A 1 -12.04 2.75 35.26
N HIS A 2 -12.55 2.60 34.05
CA HIS A 2 -13.20 1.37 33.54
C HIS A 2 -12.21 0.33 32.97
N GLY A 3 -10.90 0.48 33.20
CA GLY A 3 -9.90 -0.50 32.77
C GLY A 3 -9.73 -0.65 31.24
N THR A 4 -10.20 0.33 30.46
CA THR A 4 -10.25 0.28 28.98
C THR A 4 -9.69 1.56 28.36
N VAL A 5 -9.26 1.46 27.10
CA VAL A 5 -8.76 2.58 26.29
C VAL A 5 -9.37 2.53 24.89
N GLU A 6 -9.48 3.69 24.24
CA GLU A 6 -9.84 3.79 22.81
C GLU A 6 -8.57 3.77 21.96
N LEU A 7 -8.49 2.83 21.02
CA LEU A 7 -7.41 2.71 20.05
C LEU A 7 -7.92 3.14 18.67
N ALA A 8 -7.17 4.02 18.00
CA ALA A 8 -7.51 4.52 16.67
C ALA A 8 -6.42 4.15 15.66
N ARG A 9 -6.83 3.55 14.53
CA ARG A 9 -5.95 3.18 13.42
C ARG A 9 -5.94 4.27 12.36
N ARG A 10 -4.74 4.68 11.91
CA ARG A 10 -4.59 5.74 10.90
C ARG A 10 -4.78 5.25 9.47
N ASP A 11 -4.38 4.03 9.18
CA ASP A 11 -4.42 3.42 7.85
C ASP A 11 -5.86 3.16 7.38
N THR A 12 -6.75 2.76 8.29
CA THR A 12 -8.16 2.47 8.04
C THR A 12 -9.13 3.51 8.60
N LEU A 13 -8.65 4.44 9.45
CA LEU A 13 -9.47 5.42 10.19
C LEU A 13 -10.51 4.77 11.13
N THR A 14 -10.29 3.51 11.54
CA THR A 14 -11.16 2.79 12.47
C THR A 14 -10.81 3.07 13.92
N LYS A 15 -11.77 2.88 14.81
CA LYS A 15 -11.61 2.99 16.26
C LYS A 15 -12.19 1.77 16.95
N GLU A 16 -11.55 1.36 18.04
CA GLU A 16 -12.00 0.25 18.89
C GLU A 16 -11.71 0.55 20.37
N VAL A 17 -12.52 -0.01 21.26
CA VAL A 17 -12.30 0.09 22.71
C VAL A 17 -11.75 -1.26 23.18
N ILE A 18 -10.57 -1.24 23.80
CA ILE A 18 -9.86 -2.44 24.24
C ILE A 18 -9.50 -2.35 25.72
N ALA A 19 -9.36 -3.50 26.36
CA ALA A 19 -8.96 -3.58 27.76
C ALA A 19 -7.46 -3.30 27.93
N LEU A 20 -7.09 -2.63 29.03
CA LEU A 20 -5.71 -2.21 29.32
C LEU A 20 -4.75 -3.40 29.47
N ASP A 21 -5.25 -4.54 29.92
CA ASP A 21 -4.49 -5.79 30.13
C ASP A 21 -3.97 -6.42 28.83
N THR A 22 -4.70 -6.23 27.73
CA THR A 22 -4.38 -6.78 26.40
C THR A 22 -3.80 -5.73 25.45
N LEU A 23 -3.70 -4.48 25.89
CA LEU A 23 -3.30 -3.34 25.06
C LEU A 23 -1.96 -3.56 24.35
N THR A 24 -0.93 -3.97 25.08
CA THR A 24 0.44 -4.11 24.53
C THR A 24 0.49 -5.15 23.41
N SER A 25 -0.05 -6.34 23.64
CA SER A 25 -0.08 -7.40 22.62
C SER A 25 -0.93 -7.00 21.41
N THR A 26 -2.04 -6.29 21.63
CA THR A 26 -2.90 -5.80 20.56
C THR A 26 -2.18 -4.78 19.69
N VAL A 27 -1.48 -3.81 20.31
CA VAL A 27 -0.71 -2.80 19.58
C VAL A 27 0.43 -3.44 18.78
N GLU A 28 1.17 -4.39 19.36
CA GLU A 28 2.24 -5.11 18.64
C GLU A 28 1.71 -5.85 17.40
N GLY A 29 0.60 -6.58 17.54
CA GLY A 29 -0.04 -7.27 16.41
C GLY A 29 -0.54 -6.30 15.34
N LEU A 30 -1.18 -5.21 15.75
CA LEU A 30 -1.69 -4.19 14.85
C LEU A 30 -0.57 -3.47 14.09
N MET A 31 0.57 -3.19 14.70
CA MET A 31 1.70 -2.58 13.99
C MET A 31 2.19 -3.46 12.83
N ILE A 32 2.29 -4.77 13.04
CA ILE A 32 2.68 -5.73 12.00
C ILE A 32 1.62 -5.76 10.89
N GLU A 33 0.35 -5.83 11.26
CA GLU A 33 -0.76 -5.84 10.31
C GLU A 33 -0.80 -4.57 9.44
N ILE A 34 -0.68 -3.38 10.07
CA ILE A 34 -0.67 -2.09 9.40
C ILE A 34 0.48 -2.02 8.40
N GLN A 35 1.68 -2.42 8.80
CA GLN A 35 2.84 -2.41 7.91
C GLN A 35 2.63 -3.33 6.70
N ASN A 36 2.14 -4.54 6.93
CA ASN A 36 1.88 -5.50 5.85
C ASN A 36 0.79 -5.01 4.89
N SER A 37 -0.28 -4.41 5.43
CA SER A 37 -1.38 -3.84 4.64
C SER A 37 -0.92 -2.67 3.77
N LEU A 38 -0.19 -1.72 4.35
CA LEU A 38 0.35 -0.56 3.61
C LEU A 38 1.36 -0.99 2.55
N TYR A 39 2.26 -1.92 2.87
CA TYR A 39 3.21 -2.47 1.91
C TYR A 39 2.50 -3.15 0.74
N LYS A 40 1.54 -4.03 1.02
CA LYS A 40 0.76 -4.73 0.00
C LYS A 40 0.01 -3.75 -0.91
N LYS A 41 -0.65 -2.74 -0.32
CA LYS A 41 -1.34 -1.70 -1.08
C LYS A 41 -0.39 -0.93 -2.00
N ALA A 42 0.80 -0.57 -1.52
CA ALA A 42 1.79 0.13 -2.32
C ALA A 42 2.35 -0.77 -3.45
N LEU A 43 2.57 -2.05 -3.17
CA LEU A 43 3.03 -3.04 -4.13
C LEU A 43 2.00 -3.24 -5.26
N GLU A 44 0.74 -3.47 -4.92
CA GLU A 44 -0.36 -3.61 -5.88
C GLU A 44 -0.57 -2.34 -6.71
N PHE A 45 -0.48 -1.16 -6.07
CA PHE A 45 -0.55 0.11 -6.78
C PHE A 45 0.58 0.23 -7.80
N ARG A 46 1.82 -0.05 -7.42
CA ARG A 46 2.97 -0.03 -8.35
C ARG A 46 2.75 -1.01 -9.51
N ASP A 47 2.42 -2.26 -9.21
CA ASP A 47 2.35 -3.32 -10.21
C ASP A 47 1.21 -3.09 -11.22
N SER A 48 0.05 -2.60 -10.76
CA SER A 48 -1.07 -2.21 -11.64
C SER A 48 -0.78 -0.98 -12.52
N HIS A 49 0.25 -0.20 -12.16
CA HIS A 49 0.70 0.98 -12.91
C HIS A 49 1.96 0.71 -13.75
N ILE A 50 2.39 -0.54 -13.88
CA ILE A 50 3.37 -0.96 -14.89
C ILE A 50 2.62 -1.34 -16.16
N THR A 51 3.00 -0.73 -17.29
CA THR A 51 2.40 -1.00 -18.60
C THR A 51 3.44 -1.57 -19.55
N LEU A 52 3.22 -2.77 -20.05
CA LEU A 52 4.06 -3.36 -21.11
C LEU A 52 3.72 -2.70 -22.45
N VAL A 53 4.73 -2.31 -23.22
CA VAL A 53 4.59 -1.77 -24.57
C VAL A 53 5.58 -2.44 -25.52
N ASP A 54 5.15 -2.66 -26.77
CA ASP A 54 5.96 -3.32 -27.80
C ASP A 54 6.38 -2.37 -28.93
N SER A 55 5.86 -1.14 -28.95
CA SER A 55 6.20 -0.13 -29.96
C SER A 55 6.51 1.23 -29.35
N PHE A 56 7.28 2.05 -30.08
CA PHE A 56 7.59 3.41 -29.65
C PHE A 56 6.37 4.35 -29.66
N ASP A 57 5.37 4.08 -30.51
CA ASP A 57 4.14 4.86 -30.53
C ASP A 57 3.24 4.54 -29.32
N ASP A 58 3.15 3.28 -28.90
CA ASP A 58 2.46 2.89 -27.67
C ASP A 58 3.16 3.47 -26.44
N PHE A 59 4.50 3.47 -26.43
CA PHE A 59 5.29 4.09 -25.38
C PHE A 59 4.92 5.56 -25.18
N LYS A 60 4.93 6.37 -26.26
CA LYS A 60 4.54 7.80 -26.20
C LYS A 60 3.10 7.97 -25.71
N THR A 61 2.18 7.17 -26.25
CA THR A 61 0.77 7.22 -25.88
C THR A 61 0.56 6.95 -24.39
N VAL A 62 1.17 5.90 -23.85
CA VAL A 62 1.07 5.54 -22.42
C VAL A 62 1.70 6.61 -21.54
N LEU A 63 2.84 7.16 -21.95
CA LEU A 63 3.53 8.23 -21.22
C LEU A 63 2.67 9.49 -21.07
N GLU A 64 1.96 9.90 -22.13
CA GLU A 64 1.13 11.10 -22.12
C GLU A 64 -0.23 10.90 -21.45
N THR A 65 -0.82 9.69 -21.54
CA THR A 65 -2.22 9.46 -21.13
C THR A 65 -2.37 8.81 -19.75
N LYS A 66 -1.49 7.85 -19.41
CA LYS A 66 -1.57 7.05 -18.18
C LYS A 66 -0.45 7.39 -17.18
N GLY A 67 0.74 7.70 -17.68
CA GLY A 67 1.95 7.82 -16.86
C GLY A 67 2.31 6.48 -16.19
N GLY A 68 2.90 6.55 -14.99
CA GLY A 68 3.35 5.36 -14.27
C GLY A 68 4.64 4.78 -14.85
N PHE A 69 4.84 3.48 -14.67
CA PHE A 69 6.00 2.77 -15.19
C PHE A 69 5.69 2.15 -16.55
N ILE A 70 6.64 2.24 -17.48
CA ILE A 70 6.52 1.63 -18.80
C ILE A 70 7.61 0.57 -18.92
N SER A 71 7.19 -0.67 -19.15
CA SER A 71 8.07 -1.80 -19.44
C SER A 71 8.16 -1.93 -20.95
N ALA A 72 9.32 -1.65 -21.51
CA ALA A 72 9.57 -1.72 -22.94
C ALA A 72 10.83 -2.56 -23.21
N HIS A 73 10.94 -3.11 -24.41
CA HIS A 73 12.16 -3.76 -24.86
C HIS A 73 13.29 -2.73 -24.98
N TRP A 74 14.50 -3.09 -24.53
CA TRP A 74 15.70 -2.28 -24.67
C TRP A 74 16.84 -3.18 -25.18
N ASP A 75 17.49 -2.76 -26.26
CA ASP A 75 18.56 -3.53 -26.92
C ASP A 75 19.97 -3.17 -26.43
N GLY A 76 20.11 -2.18 -25.55
CA GLY A 76 21.39 -1.86 -24.90
C GLY A 76 22.34 -0.97 -25.69
N THR A 77 21.97 -0.55 -26.90
CA THR A 77 22.76 0.35 -27.77
C THR A 77 22.34 1.80 -27.63
#